data_AF-A0A369PTF3-F1
#
_entry.id   AF-A0A369PTF3-F1
#
_cell.length_a   1.000
_cell.length_b   1.000
_cell.length_c   1.000
_cell.angle_alpha   90.00
_cell.angle_beta   90.00
_cell.angle_gamma   90.00
#
_symmetry.space_group_name_H-M   'P 1'
#
loop_
_entity.id
_entity.type
_entity.pdbx_description
1 polymer ?
#
loop_
_entity_poly.entity_id
_entity_poly.type
_entity_poly.pdbx_seq_one_letter_code
_entity_poly.pdbx_strand_id
1 'polypeptide(L)' 'MKTILVTGATGQLGKSILTTLLKKVNSSSIRVLVRDEKKGKEFEEKGVSFAIG' A
#
# COMPACT_ATOMS: atom_id res chain seq x y z
N MET A 1 -2.23 18.13 -1.07
CA MET A 1 -1.80 16.83 -1.64
C MET A 1 -2.75 15.75 -1.15
N LYS A 2 -3.13 14.78 -2.00
CA LYS A 2 -4.08 13.72 -1.65
C LYS A 2 -3.31 12.40 -1.57
N THR A 3 -3.30 11.75 -0.41
CA THR A 3 -2.67 10.44 -0.21
C THR A 3 -3.77 9.40 -0.06
N ILE A 4 -3.68 8.32 -0.82
CA ILE A 4 -4.63 7.20 -0.76
C ILE A 4 -4.12 6.21 0.28
N LEU A 5 -4.82 6.10 1.40
CA LEU A 5 -4.53 5.11 2.42
C LEU A 5 -5.31 3.82 2.14
N VAL A 6 -4.60 2.72 1.91
CA VAL A 6 -5.18 1.39 1.68
C VAL A 6 -5.04 0.55 2.94
N THR A 7 -6.16 0.27 3.59
CA THR A 7 -6.24 -0.62 4.76
C THR A 7 -6.45 -2.06 4.32
N GLY A 8 -5.91 -3.03 5.08
CA GLY A 8 -6.04 -4.45 4.72
C GLY A 8 -5.28 -4.81 3.43
N ALA A 9 -4.24 -4.04 3.10
CA ALA A 9 -3.43 -4.19 1.88
C ALA A 9 -2.81 -5.60 1.74
N THR A 10 -2.63 -6.31 2.85
CA THR A 10 -2.09 -7.68 2.89
C THR A 10 -3.08 -8.75 2.43
N GLY A 11 -4.39 -8.44 2.43
CA GLY A 11 -5.43 -9.35 1.95
C GLY A 11 -5.57 -9.34 0.43
N GLN A 12 -6.33 -10.29 -0.12
CA GLN A 12 -6.53 -10.43 -1.58
C GLN A 12 -7.08 -9.15 -2.22
N LEU A 13 -8.11 -8.56 -1.60
CA LEU A 13 -8.73 -7.32 -2.08
C LEU A 13 -7.73 -6.15 -2.04
N GLY A 14 -7.03 -5.98 -0.93
CA GLY A 14 -6.04 -4.93 -0.74
C GLY A 14 -4.91 -5.00 -1.77
N LYS A 15 -4.36 -6.20 -2.03
CA LYS A 15 -3.33 -6.40 -3.06
C LYS A 15 -3.83 -6.07 -4.46
N SER A 16 -5.07 -6.44 -4.78
CA SER A 16 -5.68 -6.16 -6.09
C SER A 16 -5.88 -4.66 -6.30
N ILE A 17 -6.43 -3.97 -5.28
CA ILE A 17 -6.60 -2.51 -5.26
C ILE A 17 -5.25 -1.81 -5.44
N LEU A 18 -4.22 -2.23 -4.71
CA LEU A 18 -2.88 -1.65 -4.81
C LEU A 18 -2.31 -1.79 -6.22
N THR A 19 -2.47 -2.97 -6.83
CA THR A 19 -2.02 -3.26 -8.20
C THR A 19 -2.74 -2.37 -9.22
N THR A 20 -4.04 -2.13 -9.03
CA THR A 20 -4.81 -1.22 -9.90
C THR A 20 -4.42 0.25 -9.68
N LEU A 21 -4.20 0.68 -8.44
CA LEU A 21 -3.79 2.04 -8.09
C LEU A 21 -2.40 2.36 -8.64
N LEU A 22 -1.44 1.45 -8.52
CA LEU A 22 -0.08 1.61 -9.05
C LEU A 22 -0.06 1.83 -10.58
N LYS A 23 -1.09 1.40 -11.31
CA LYS A 23 -1.23 1.66 -12.76
C LYS A 23 -1.83 3.03 -13.09
N LYS A 24 -2.47 3.69 -12.12
CA LYS A 24 -3.23 4.93 -12.34
C LYS A 24 -2.60 6.14 -11.67
N VAL A 25 -1.93 5.95 -10.53
CA VAL A 25 -1.34 7.01 -9.73
C VAL A 25 0.10 6.63 -9.35
N ASN A 26 0.90 7.65 -9.03
CA ASN A 26 2.27 7.46 -8.60
C ASN A 26 2.29 6.73 -7.23
N SER A 27 3.21 5.80 -7.04
CA SER A 27 3.35 5.02 -5.80
C SER A 27 3.58 5.90 -4.56
N SER A 28 4.22 7.06 -4.70
CA SER A 28 4.40 8.05 -3.62
C SER A 28 3.09 8.68 -3.12
N SER A 29 2.01 8.56 -3.89
CA SER A 29 0.67 9.01 -3.48
C SER A 29 -0.13 7.94 -2.75
N ILE A 30 0.40 6.73 -2.64
CA ILE A 30 -0.24 5.58 -2.01
C ILE A 30 0.47 5.27 -0.69
N ARG A 31 -0.31 5.02 0.36
CA ARG A 31 0.19 4.50 1.63
C ARG A 31 -0.63 3.28 2.03
N VAL A 32 -0.01 2.27 2.61
CA VAL A 32 -0.72 1.08 3.13
C VAL A 32 -0.68 1.03 4.66
N LEU A 33 -1.76 0.57 5.29
CA LEU A 33 -1.80 0.31 6.73
C LEU A 33 -1.63 -1.19 6.99
N VAL A 34 -0.61 -1.54 7.75
CA VAL A 34 -0.28 -2.92 8.12
C VAL A 34 -0.15 -3.07 9.63
N ARG A 35 -0.53 -4.23 10.17
CA ARG A 35 -0.33 -4.53 11.60
C ARG A 35 1.06 -5.05 11.92
N ASP A 36 1.78 -5.51 10.90
CA ASP A 36 3.07 -6.16 11.02
C ASP A 36 4.04 -5.53 10.02
N GLU A 37 5.14 -5.01 10.52
CA GLU A 37 6.19 -4.36 9.73
C GLU A 37 6.79 -5.30 8.67
N LYS A 38 6.88 -6.61 8.96
CA LYS A 38 7.37 -7.61 7.99
C LYS A 38 6.49 -7.65 6.74
N LYS A 39 5.18 -7.49 6.91
CA LYS A 39 4.24 -7.43 5.79
C LYS A 39 4.28 -6.08 5.08
N GLY A 40 4.69 -5.02 5.78
CA GLY A 40 4.94 -3.69 5.23
C GLY A 40 6.07 -3.67 4.21
N LYS A 41 7.17 -4.37 4.48
CA LYS A 41 8.37 -4.38 3.61
C LYS A 41 8.10 -4.85 2.17
N GLU A 42 7.19 -5.81 1.97
CA GLU A 42 6.77 -6.26 0.61
C GLU A 42 6.20 -5.08 -0.23
N PHE A 43 5.65 -4.06 0.43
CA PHE A 43 5.10 -2.88 -0.24
C PHE A 43 6.16 -1.80 -0.50
N GLU A 44 7.17 -1.67 0.37
CA GLU A 44 8.31 -0.78 0.13
C GLU A 44 9.11 -1.20 -1.11
N GLU A 45 9.28 -2.51 -1.34
CA GLU A 45 9.91 -3.04 -2.57
C GLU A 45 9.13 -2.62 -3.84
N LYS A 46 7.84 -2.34 -3.71
CA LYS A 46 6.96 -1.83 -4.78
C LYS A 46 6.91 -0.30 -4.86
N GLY A 47 7.73 0.38 -4.07
CA GLY A 47 7.78 1.84 -3.99
C GLY A 47 6.58 2.47 -3.27
N VAL A 48 5.85 1.68 -2.48
CA VAL A 48 4.68 2.13 -1.71
C VAL A 48 5.07 2.24 -0.23
N SER A 49 4.86 3.41 0.36
CA SER A 49 5.09 3.62 1.79
C SER A 49 4.05 2.87 2.63
N PHE A 50 4.45 2.34 3.79
CA PHE A 50 3.49 1.77 4.75
C PHE A 50 3.50 2.52 6.08
N ALA A 51 2.43 2.35 6.84
CA ALA A 51 2.30 2.75 8.23
C ALA A 51 1.85 1.56 9.06
N ILE A 52 2.25 1.54 10.33
CA ILE A 52 1.87 0.51 11.28
C ILE A 52 0.69 1.01 12.11
N GLY A 53 -0.37 0.20 12.24
CA GLY A 53 -1.54 0.49 13.08
C GLY A 53 -2.62 -0.58 13.05
#